data_AF-A0A2E6H0V3-F1
#
_entry.id   AF-A0A2E6H0V3-F1
#
_cell.length_a   1.000
_cell.length_b   1.000
_cell.length_c   1.000
_cell.angle_alpha   90.00
_cell.angle_beta   90.00
_cell.angle_gamma   90.00
#
_symmetry.space_group_name_H-M   'P 1'
#
loop_
_entity.id
_entity.type
_entity.pdbx_description
1 polymer ?
#
loop_
_entity_poly.entity_id
_entity_poly.type
_entity_poly.pdbx_seq_one_letter_code
_entity_poly.pdbx_strand_id
1 'polypeptide(L)'
;MKFNLNKYLQKWGYVAFIIVFLAIGYKLYELDIYVWSCESESNTGSCLLASRIYLEKDNKIMGEKYLRKSCNGDYALGCYELGILTKEDSFFKKACGLGHKPACKED
;
A
#
# COMPACT_ATOMS: atom_id res chain seq x y z
N MET A 1 13.94 44.43 -21.31
CA MET A 1 13.15 43.71 -20.28
C MET A 1 14.10 43.20 -19.21
N LYS A 2 14.10 43.76 -17.98
CA LYS A 2 14.98 43.29 -16.90
C LYS A 2 14.32 42.11 -16.19
N PHE A 3 14.82 40.90 -16.45
CA PHE A 3 14.36 39.67 -15.81
C PHE A 3 14.86 39.67 -14.35
N ASN A 4 13.95 39.73 -13.38
CA ASN A 4 14.33 39.78 -11.96
C ASN A 4 14.50 38.34 -11.43
N LEU A 5 15.69 37.79 -11.68
CA LEU A 5 16.07 36.40 -11.39
C LEU A 5 15.77 35.99 -9.94
N ASN A 6 15.89 36.92 -8.98
CA ASN A 6 15.61 36.71 -7.56
C ASN A 6 14.13 36.39 -7.28
N LYS A 7 13.21 37.10 -7.94
CA LYS A 7 11.76 36.89 -7.77
C LYS A 7 11.29 35.58 -8.43
N TYR A 8 11.98 35.13 -9.48
CA TYR A 8 11.74 33.84 -10.14
C TYR A 8 12.25 32.68 -9.28
N LEU A 9 13.50 32.74 -8.78
CA LEU A 9 14.03 31.75 -7.84
C LEU A 9 13.19 31.65 -6.57
N GLN A 10 12.70 32.77 -6.03
CA GLN A 10 11.84 32.77 -4.85
C GLN A 10 10.52 32.00 -5.09
N LYS A 11 9.87 32.18 -6.26
CA LYS A 11 8.64 31.43 -6.61
C LYS A 11 8.88 29.94 -6.73
N TRP A 12 9.96 29.53 -7.40
CA TRP A 12 10.32 28.11 -7.50
C TRP A 12 10.75 27.52 -6.16
N GLY A 13 11.36 28.32 -5.28
CA GLY A 13 11.63 27.96 -3.89
C GLY A 13 10.36 27.63 -3.12
N TYR A 14 9.31 28.45 -3.24
CA TYR A 14 8.01 28.15 -2.62
C TYR A 14 7.36 26.89 -3.22
N VAL A 15 7.41 26.70 -4.54
CA VAL A 15 6.89 25.48 -5.17
C VAL A 15 7.62 24.24 -4.67
N ALA A 16 8.95 24.28 -4.61
CA ALA A 16 9.75 23.19 -4.07
C ALA A 16 9.43 22.92 -2.60
N PHE A 17 9.28 23.97 -1.78
CA PHE A 17 8.89 23.85 -0.38
C PHE A 17 7.52 23.17 -0.21
N ILE A 18 6.52 23.53 -1.04
CA ILE A 18 5.20 22.89 -1.01
C ILE A 18 5.31 21.40 -1.38
N ILE A 19 6.09 21.06 -2.41
CA ILE A 19 6.29 19.66 -2.81
C ILE A 19 6.94 18.85 -1.68
N VAL A 20 7.97 19.41 -1.04
CA VAL A 20 8.65 18.78 0.10
C VAL A 20 7.68 18.60 1.26
N PHE A 21 6.88 19.62 1.57
CA PHE A 21 5.89 19.55 2.65
C PHE A 21 4.83 18.47 2.38
N LEU A 22 4.31 18.38 1.15
CA LEU A 22 3.37 17.33 0.76
C LEU A 22 3.99 15.94 0.83
N ALA A 23 5.24 15.79 0.39
CA ALA A 23 5.95 14.51 0.45
C ALA A 23 6.19 14.05 1.90
N ILE A 24 6.58 14.99 2.79
CA ILE A 24 6.73 14.72 4.23
C ILE A 24 5.38 14.34 4.83
N GLY A 25 4.33 15.11 4.53
CA GLY A 25 2.96 14.80 4.97
C GLY A 25 2.52 13.41 4.56
N TYR A 26 2.71 13.05 3.28
CA TYR A 26 2.39 11.70 2.80
C TYR A 26 3.14 10.62 3.59
N LYS A 27 4.44 10.79 3.83
CA LYS A 27 5.24 9.80 4.58
C LYS A 27 4.81 9.67 6.05
N LEU A 28 4.37 10.76 6.68
CA LEU A 28 3.86 10.73 8.05
C LEU A 28 2.51 10.02 8.16
N TYR A 29 1.62 10.22 7.17
CA TYR A 29 0.25 9.70 7.18
C TYR A 29 0.04 8.49 6.27
N GLU A 30 1.10 7.87 5.77
CA GLU A 30 1.05 6.81 4.76
C GLU A 30 0.15 5.64 5.21
N LEU A 31 0.32 5.19 6.46
CA LEU A 31 -0.50 4.13 7.04
C LEU A 31 -1.97 4.52 7.15
N ASP A 32 -2.26 5.72 7.67
CA ASP A 32 -3.63 6.19 7.90
C ASP A 32 -4.40 6.34 6.58
N ILE A 33 -3.73 6.81 5.53
CA ILE A 33 -4.29 6.93 4.17
C ILE A 33 -4.69 5.55 3.63
N TYR A 34 -3.79 4.56 3.72
CA TYR A 34 -4.09 3.21 3.23
C TYR A 34 -5.16 2.51 4.06
N VAL A 35 -5.15 2.68 5.38
CA VAL A 35 -6.20 2.17 6.26
C VAL A 35 -7.54 2.81 5.91
N TRP A 36 -7.59 4.14 5.77
CA TRP A 36 -8.83 4.84 5.43
C TRP A 36 -9.37 4.40 4.06
N SER A 37 -8.54 4.33 3.02
CA SER A 37 -8.95 3.88 1.67
C SER A 37 -9.40 2.41 1.67
N CYS A 38 -8.70 1.54 2.41
CA CYS A 38 -9.11 0.14 2.58
C CYS A 38 -10.49 0.03 3.24
N GLU A 39 -10.73 0.76 4.33
CA GLU A 39 -11.93 0.63 5.16
C GLU A 39 -13.14 1.37 4.58
N SER A 40 -12.91 2.55 3.99
CA SER A 40 -14.00 3.47 3.59
C SER A 40 -14.38 3.29 2.11
N GLU A 41 -13.42 2.95 1.26
CA GLU A 41 -13.63 2.83 -0.19
C GLU A 41 -13.66 1.36 -0.65
N SER A 42 -13.46 0.41 0.29
CA SER A 42 -13.28 -1.01 -0.02
C SER A 42 -12.17 -1.28 -1.05
N ASN A 43 -11.12 -0.45 -1.06
CA ASN A 43 -9.98 -0.62 -1.95
C ASN A 43 -9.08 -1.75 -1.44
N THR A 44 -9.20 -2.93 -2.05
CA THR A 44 -8.55 -4.17 -1.60
C THR A 44 -7.04 -4.15 -1.81
N GLY A 45 -6.55 -3.35 -2.76
CA GLY A 45 -5.13 -3.05 -2.93
C GLY A 45 -4.58 -2.19 -1.80
N SER A 46 -5.33 -1.17 -1.35
CA SER A 46 -4.95 -0.35 -0.19
C SER A 46 -4.86 -1.19 1.09
N CYS A 47 -5.72 -2.21 1.25
CA CYS A 47 -5.60 -3.15 2.36
C CYS A 47 -4.27 -3.92 2.36
N LEU A 48 -3.76 -4.31 1.18
CA LEU A 48 -2.44 -4.96 1.09
C LEU A 48 -1.33 -4.03 1.57
N LEU A 49 -1.35 -2.76 1.13
CA LEU A 49 -0.32 -1.79 1.49
C LEU A 49 -0.35 -1.47 2.99
N ALA A 50 -1.54 -1.29 3.57
CA ALA A 50 -1.70 -1.15 5.02
C ALA A 50 -1.11 -2.36 5.78
N SER A 51 -1.38 -3.59 5.30
CA SER A 51 -0.83 -4.80 5.91
C SER A 51 0.69 -4.81 5.91
N ARG A 52 1.33 -4.54 4.76
CA ARG A 52 2.80 -4.54 4.65
C ARG A 52 3.44 -3.56 5.64
N ILE A 53 2.87 -2.35 5.78
CA ILE A 53 3.35 -1.37 6.77
C ILE A 53 3.18 -1.89 8.20
N TYR A 54 2.07 -2.55 8.54
CA TYR A 54 1.90 -3.16 9.86
C TYR A 54 2.91 -4.29 10.11
N LEU A 55 3.18 -5.14 9.11
CA LEU A 55 4.16 -6.22 9.21
C LEU A 55 5.58 -5.69 9.34
N GLU A 56 5.94 -4.63 8.62
CA GLU A 56 7.23 -3.92 8.77
C GLU A 56 7.41 -3.35 10.18
N LYS A 57 6.31 -2.92 10.82
CA LYS A 57 6.27 -2.47 12.23
C LYS A 57 6.15 -3.61 13.24
N ASP A 58 6.32 -4.87 12.81
CA ASP A 58 6.15 -6.11 13.60
C ASP A 58 4.76 -6.26 14.26
N ASN A 59 3.76 -5.53 13.76
CA ASN A 59 2.37 -5.68 14.19
C ASN A 59 1.67 -6.75 13.36
N LYS A 60 1.99 -8.01 13.65
CA LYS A 60 1.47 -9.18 12.92
C LYS A 60 -0.05 -9.30 12.96
N ILE A 61 -0.68 -8.92 14.09
CA ILE A 61 -2.13 -8.97 14.26
C ILE A 61 -2.83 -8.07 13.23
N MET A 62 -2.38 -6.82 13.12
CA MET A 62 -2.96 -5.89 12.16
C MET A 62 -2.53 -6.20 10.73
N GLY A 63 -1.29 -6.65 10.53
CA GLY A 63 -0.81 -7.15 9.25
C GLY A 63 -1.71 -8.25 8.69
N GLU A 64 -1.95 -9.32 9.46
CA GLU A 64 -2.82 -10.42 9.05
C GLU A 64 -4.26 -9.96 8.81
N LYS A 65 -4.82 -9.10 9.69
CA LYS A 65 -6.17 -8.53 9.53
C LYS A 65 -6.35 -7.88 8.16
N TYR A 66 -5.41 -7.02 7.77
CA TYR A 66 -5.50 -6.29 6.50
C TYR A 66 -5.17 -7.15 5.28
N LEU A 67 -4.30 -8.16 5.42
CA LEU A 67 -4.09 -9.18 4.39
C LEU A 67 -5.36 -10.01 4.14
N ARG A 68 -6.05 -10.43 5.20
CA ARG A 68 -7.35 -11.11 5.10
C ARG A 68 -8.37 -10.24 4.38
N LYS A 69 -8.45 -8.94 4.69
CA LYS A 69 -9.34 -8.00 3.95
C LYS A 69 -8.97 -7.90 2.47
N SER A 70 -7.68 -7.74 2.16
CA SER A 70 -7.19 -7.69 0.77
C SER A 70 -7.56 -8.96 -0.01
N CYS A 71 -7.31 -10.13 0.58
CA CYS A 71 -7.64 -11.42 -0.02
C CYS A 71 -9.16 -11.66 -0.12
N ASN A 72 -9.95 -11.21 0.85
CA ASN A 72 -11.40 -11.37 0.83
C ASN A 72 -12.07 -10.56 -0.29
N GLY A 73 -11.52 -9.40 -0.65
CA GLY A 73 -11.94 -8.68 -1.84
C GLY A 73 -11.12 -9.04 -3.08
N ASP A 74 -10.73 -10.32 -3.18
CA ASP A 74 -10.18 -10.97 -4.36
C ASP A 74 -8.92 -10.32 -4.96
N TYR A 75 -8.14 -9.64 -4.12
CA TYR A 75 -6.82 -9.17 -4.52
C TYR A 75 -5.82 -10.33 -4.47
N ALA A 76 -5.48 -10.87 -5.64
CA ALA A 76 -4.71 -12.11 -5.77
C ALA A 76 -3.38 -12.10 -4.99
N LEU A 77 -2.66 -10.98 -5.03
CA LEU A 77 -1.41 -10.80 -4.29
C LEU A 77 -1.62 -10.78 -2.77
N GLY A 78 -2.75 -10.24 -2.30
CA GLY A 78 -3.14 -10.29 -0.90
C GLY A 78 -3.40 -11.71 -0.41
N CYS A 79 -4.03 -12.55 -1.24
CA CYS A 79 -4.17 -13.97 -0.92
C CYS A 79 -2.82 -14.69 -0.88
N TYR A 80 -1.94 -14.43 -1.85
CA TYR A 80 -0.62 -15.04 -1.90
C TYR A 80 0.23 -14.72 -0.65
N GLU A 81 0.31 -13.44 -0.27
CA GLU A 81 1.05 -13.01 0.92
C GLU A 81 0.43 -13.53 2.22
N LEU A 82 -0.90 -13.65 2.28
CA LEU A 82 -1.57 -14.26 3.42
C LEU A 82 -1.20 -15.75 3.56
N GLY A 83 -1.16 -16.49 2.44
CA GLY A 83 -0.68 -17.87 2.42
C GLY A 83 0.76 -18.00 2.89
N ILE A 84 1.64 -17.06 2.54
CA ILE A 84 3.02 -17.01 3.04
C ILE A 84 3.04 -16.78 4.56
N LEU A 85 2.20 -15.86 5.06
CA LEU A 85 2.15 -15.49 6.47
C LEU A 85 1.60 -16.63 7.35
N THR A 86 0.49 -17.25 6.94
CA THR A 86 -0.22 -18.28 7.74
C THR A 86 0.22 -19.70 7.43
N LYS A 87 0.93 -19.93 6.32
CA LYS A 87 1.27 -21.25 5.79
C LYS A 87 0.06 -22.11 5.42
N GLU A 88 -1.08 -21.48 5.12
CA GLU A 88 -2.29 -22.17 4.69
C GLU A 88 -2.37 -22.30 3.15
N ASP A 89 -2.44 -23.54 2.67
CA ASP A 89 -2.55 -23.88 1.24
C ASP A 89 -3.83 -23.35 0.56
N SER A 90 -4.89 -23.13 1.34
CA SER A 90 -6.17 -22.59 0.86
C SER A 90 -5.99 -21.22 0.19
N PHE A 91 -5.14 -20.35 0.76
CA PHE A 91 -4.89 -19.02 0.22
C PHE A 91 -4.05 -19.04 -1.06
N PHE A 92 -3.09 -19.96 -1.17
CA PHE A 92 -2.35 -20.18 -2.42
C PHE A 92 -3.27 -20.64 -3.55
N LYS A 93 -4.17 -21.60 -3.27
CA LYS A 93 -5.19 -22.04 -4.23
C LYS A 93 -6.08 -20.89 -4.68
N LYS A 94 -6.55 -20.06 -3.74
CA LYS A 94 -7.35 -18.87 -4.06
C LYS A 94 -6.56 -17.87 -4.92
N ALA A 95 -5.32 -17.56 -4.54
CA ALA A 95 -4.46 -16.65 -5.31
C ALA A 95 -4.23 -17.15 -6.75
N CYS A 96 -3.98 -18.46 -6.91
CA CYS A 96 -3.86 -19.09 -8.23
C CYS A 96 -5.16 -18.97 -9.04
N GLY A 97 -6.32 -19.24 -8.42
CA GLY A 97 -7.63 -19.09 -9.06
C GLY A 97 -7.94 -17.65 -9.49
N LEU A 98 -7.33 -16.66 -8.83
CA LEU A 98 -7.39 -15.24 -9.20
C LEU A 98 -6.31 -14.83 -10.24
N GLY A 99 -5.57 -15.79 -10.78
CA GLY A 99 -4.58 -15.57 -11.84
C GLY A 99 -3.17 -15.23 -11.36
N HIS A 100 -2.88 -15.30 -10.05
CA HIS A 100 -1.52 -15.12 -9.55
C HIS A 100 -0.69 -16.38 -9.78
N LYS A 101 -0.12 -16.51 -10.98
CA LYS A 101 0.66 -17.68 -11.43
C LYS A 101 1.72 -18.19 -10.43
N PRO A 102 2.47 -17.33 -9.71
CA PRO A 102 3.43 -17.80 -8.71
C PRO A 102 2.82 -18.62 -7.56
N ALA A 103 1.50 -18.51 -7.33
CA ALA A 103 0.80 -19.31 -6.32
C ALA A 103 0.34 -20.68 -6.82
N CYS A 104 0.37 -20.93 -8.14
CA CYS A 104 -0.10 -22.18 -8.71
C CYS A 104 0.95 -23.27 -8.46
N LYS A 105 0.53 -24.37 -7.83
CA LYS A 105 1.31 -25.60 -7.82
C LYS A 105 1.13 -26.26 -9.19
N GLU A 106 2.22 -26.76 -9.76
CA GLU A 106 2.13 -27.67 -10.89
C GLU A 106 1.59 -29.00 -10.33
N ASP A 107 0.41 -29.42 -10.80
CA ASP A 107 -0.20 -30.71 -10.47
C ASP A 107 0.49 -31.85 -11.24
#